data_AF-A0A6G4WI02-F1
#
_entry.id   AF-A0A6G4WI02-F1
#
_cell.length_a   1.000
_cell.length_b   1.000
_cell.length_c   1.000
_cell.angle_alpha   90.00
_cell.angle_beta   90.00
_cell.angle_gamma   90.00
#
_symmetry.space_group_name_H-M   'P 1'
#
loop_
_entity.id
_entity.type
_entity.pdbx_description
1 polymer ?
#
loop_
_entity_poly.entity_id
_entity_poly.type
_entity_poly.pdbx_seq_one_letter_code
_entity_poly.pdbx_strand_id
1 'polypeptide(L)'
;MQSRFVISLASLLVAAPLIVAPAFSAGGGGGQEVPQCKRGQVYDKKTKKCVPQQGQGVIDDDSLYATGRQLALAGRYDEAITVLSLAENKADPRILNYLGYAHRKQGRILVGLGYYQEALTADPDYTQVREYLGEAHLQLGDVAAAREQLSEIEKRCGTGCEEYAELSAQIDAYVKAKG
;
A
#
# COMPACT_ATOMS: atom_id res chain seq x y z
N MET A 1 64.50 -21.72 -41.00
CA MET A 1 64.65 -20.25 -40.83
C MET A 1 63.28 -19.62 -41.00
N GLN A 2 62.81 -18.92 -39.97
CA GLN A 2 61.86 -17.79 -39.92
C GLN A 2 60.56 -17.89 -40.75
N SER A 3 59.41 -18.13 -40.13
CA SER A 3 58.53 -17.16 -39.40
C SER A 3 57.45 -16.57 -40.31
N ARG A 4 56.17 -16.73 -39.92
CA ARG A 4 55.22 -15.61 -39.83
C ARG A 4 53.89 -16.03 -39.17
N PHE A 5 53.70 -15.47 -37.98
CA PHE A 5 52.47 -15.42 -37.20
C PHE A 5 51.41 -14.56 -37.91
N VAL A 6 50.14 -14.98 -37.82
CA VAL A 6 48.97 -14.11 -37.99
C VAL A 6 48.12 -14.27 -36.73
N ILE A 7 47.99 -13.20 -35.95
CA ILE A 7 47.18 -13.12 -34.74
C ILE A 7 45.86 -12.45 -35.14
N SER A 8 44.75 -13.19 -35.07
CA SER A 8 43.41 -12.62 -35.20
C SER A 8 42.84 -12.31 -33.82
N LEU A 9 42.40 -11.06 -33.64
CA LEU A 9 41.70 -10.54 -32.47
C LEU A 9 40.35 -11.24 -32.27
N ALA A 10 40.06 -11.66 -31.04
CA ALA A 10 38.73 -12.05 -30.61
C ALA A 10 38.30 -11.12 -29.45
N SER A 11 37.51 -10.10 -29.78
CA SER A 11 36.86 -9.21 -28.82
C SER A 11 35.58 -9.90 -28.32
N LEU A 12 35.56 -10.35 -27.07
CA LEU A 12 34.35 -10.85 -26.41
C LEU A 12 33.51 -9.65 -25.93
N LEU A 13 32.37 -9.41 -26.59
CA LEU A 13 31.28 -8.61 -26.05
C LEU A 13 30.44 -9.50 -25.12
N VAL A 14 30.49 -9.25 -23.81
CA VAL A 14 29.57 -9.83 -22.84
C VAL A 14 28.37 -8.89 -22.71
N ALA A 15 27.24 -9.25 -23.31
CA ALA A 15 25.97 -8.58 -23.11
C ALA A 15 25.30 -9.14 -21.84
N ALA A 16 25.14 -8.30 -20.82
CA ALA A 16 24.39 -8.63 -19.60
C ALA A 16 22.90 -8.26 -19.78
N PRO A 17 21.95 -9.16 -19.46
CA PRO A 17 20.53 -8.87 -19.55
C PRO A 17 20.07 -7.99 -18.38
N LEU A 18 19.45 -6.86 -18.69
CA LEU A 18 18.74 -6.00 -17.74
C LEU A 18 17.41 -6.67 -17.36
N ILE A 19 17.33 -7.23 -16.15
CA ILE A 19 16.05 -7.65 -15.57
C ILE A 19 15.39 -6.40 -14.99
N VAL A 20 14.42 -5.85 -15.73
CA VAL A 20 13.55 -4.79 -15.21
C VAL A 20 12.46 -5.47 -14.38
N ALA A 21 12.57 -5.38 -13.05
CA ALA A 21 11.47 -5.76 -12.17
C ALA A 21 10.37 -4.68 -12.24
N PRO A 22 9.07 -5.06 -12.23
CA PRO A 22 7.99 -4.09 -12.18
C PRO A 22 8.05 -3.32 -10.85
N ALA A 23 8.16 -2.00 -10.93
CA ALA A 23 7.99 -1.12 -9.80
C ALA A 23 6.50 -1.09 -9.43
N PHE A 24 6.12 -1.78 -8.36
CA PHE A 24 4.82 -1.56 -7.74
C PHE A 24 4.87 -0.17 -7.11
N SER A 25 4.12 0.79 -7.68
CA SER A 25 3.81 2.06 -7.01
C SER A 25 3.00 1.69 -5.77
N ALA A 26 3.67 1.60 -4.63
CA ALA A 26 3.01 1.48 -3.34
C ALA A 26 2.59 2.89 -2.94
N GLY A 27 1.49 3.37 -3.52
CA GLY A 27 0.79 4.60 -3.12
C GLY A 27 0.62 4.60 -1.62
N GLY A 28 1.39 5.45 -0.95
CA GLY A 28 1.81 5.22 0.43
C GLY A 28 1.80 6.53 1.19
N GLY A 29 0.60 7.11 1.36
CA GLY A 29 0.34 8.37 2.04
C GLY A 29 1.28 8.64 3.22
N GLY A 30 1.90 9.83 3.19
CA GLY A 30 3.04 10.26 3.99
C GLY A 30 2.88 9.99 5.49
N GLY A 31 3.51 8.91 5.96
CA GLY A 31 3.65 8.59 7.38
C GLY A 31 5.12 8.32 7.69
N GLN A 32 5.56 8.75 8.87
CA GLN A 32 6.92 8.48 9.37
C GLN A 32 7.24 6.98 9.29
N GLU A 33 8.33 6.65 8.61
CA GLU A 33 8.89 5.30 8.56
C GLU A 33 9.33 4.88 9.97
N VAL A 34 8.72 3.83 10.52
CA VAL A 34 9.14 3.24 11.80
C VAL A 34 10.05 2.04 11.55
N PRO A 35 10.99 1.72 12.47
CA PRO A 35 11.86 0.57 12.32
C PRO A 35 11.07 -0.75 12.24
N GLN A 36 11.51 -1.66 11.37
CA GLN A 36 10.89 -2.98 11.26
C GLN A 36 11.23 -3.86 12.47
N CYS A 37 10.22 -4.16 13.29
CA CYS A 37 10.34 -5.10 14.39
C CYS A 37 10.23 -6.57 13.92
N LYS A 38 10.66 -7.51 14.78
CA LYS A 38 10.51 -8.94 14.52
C LYS A 38 9.03 -9.33 14.48
N ARG A 39 8.71 -10.47 13.88
CA ARG A 39 7.35 -11.03 13.88
C ARG A 39 6.78 -11.12 15.30
N GLY A 40 5.56 -10.63 15.47
CA GLY A 40 4.88 -10.55 16.78
C GLY A 40 5.34 -9.41 17.70
N GLN A 41 6.12 -8.46 17.18
CA GLN A 41 6.51 -7.25 17.91
C GLN A 41 5.98 -5.99 17.22
N VAL A 42 5.72 -4.97 18.03
CA VAL A 42 5.27 -3.64 17.61
C VAL A 42 6.31 -2.60 18.05
N TYR A 43 6.57 -1.62 17.19
CA TYR A 43 7.44 -0.51 17.57
C TYR A 43 6.66 0.49 18.42
N ASP A 44 6.98 0.56 19.72
CA ASP A 44 6.43 1.55 20.63
C ASP A 44 7.22 2.86 20.49
N LYS A 45 6.56 3.91 19.99
CA LYS A 45 7.16 5.23 19.77
C LYS A 45 7.53 5.94 21.07
N LYS A 46 6.80 5.69 22.16
CA LYS A 46 7.07 6.30 23.48
C LYS A 46 8.35 5.75 24.08
N THR A 47 8.52 4.43 24.05
CA THR A 47 9.71 3.77 24.61
C THR A 47 10.85 3.60 23.61
N LYS A 48 10.59 3.86 22.32
CA LYS A 48 11.52 3.68 21.18
C LYS A 48 12.07 2.25 21.09
N LYS A 49 11.23 1.26 21.39
CA LYS A 49 11.61 -0.16 21.45
C LYS A 49 10.58 -1.03 20.74
N CYS A 50 11.05 -2.14 20.18
CA CYS A 50 10.18 -3.22 19.74
C CYS A 50 9.70 -4.00 20.97
N VAL A 51 8.40 -3.94 21.25
CA VAL A 51 7.76 -4.65 22.36
C VAL A 51 6.88 -5.79 21.82
N PRO A 52 6.68 -6.89 22.57
CA PRO A 52 5.74 -7.94 22.17
C PRO A 52 4.33 -7.35 21.95
N GLN A 53 3.64 -7.78 20.88
CA GLN A 53 2.24 -7.38 20.64
C GLN A 53 1.27 -7.91 21.70
N GLN A 54 1.69 -8.95 22.44
CA GLN A 54 0.95 -9.58 23.53
C GLN A 54 1.10 -8.73 24.80
N GLY A 55 0.33 -7.65 24.86
CA GLY A 55 0.35 -6.65 25.93
C GLY A 55 -0.74 -5.61 25.69
N GLN A 56 -1.94 -6.08 25.36
CA GLN A 56 -3.10 -5.27 24.97
C GLN A 56 -3.32 -4.13 25.97
N GLY A 57 -3.40 -2.88 25.47
CA GLY A 57 -3.52 -1.66 26.29
C GLY A 57 -2.21 -1.01 26.75
N VAL A 58 -1.04 -1.56 26.41
CA VAL A 58 0.27 -0.95 26.74
C VAL A 58 0.81 -0.10 25.59
N ILE A 59 0.42 -0.40 24.35
CA ILE A 59 0.91 0.26 23.14
C ILE A 59 -0.14 1.26 22.68
N ASP A 60 0.26 2.51 22.42
CA ASP A 60 -0.66 3.53 21.89
C ASP A 60 -1.09 3.27 20.44
N ASP A 61 -2.28 3.78 20.11
CA ASP A 61 -2.89 3.65 18.79
C ASP A 61 -2.01 4.21 17.66
N ASP A 62 -1.21 5.25 17.91
CA ASP A 62 -0.29 5.81 16.89
C ASP A 62 0.88 4.86 16.56
N SER A 63 1.33 4.08 17.54
CA SER A 63 2.36 3.04 17.39
C SER A 63 1.78 1.80 16.71
N LEU A 64 0.55 1.42 17.06
CA LEU A 64 -0.20 0.34 16.40
C LEU A 64 -0.51 0.69 14.93
N TYR A 65 -0.99 1.89 14.66
CA TYR A 65 -1.22 2.42 13.32
C TYR A 65 0.06 2.38 12.48
N ALA A 66 1.17 2.94 12.97
CA ALA A 66 2.40 3.02 12.20
C ALA A 66 2.97 1.64 11.87
N THR A 67 2.98 0.72 12.85
CA THR A 67 3.42 -0.66 12.65
C THR A 67 2.48 -1.40 11.70
N GLY A 68 1.17 -1.27 11.90
CA GLY A 68 0.15 -1.89 11.06
C GLY A 68 0.22 -1.45 9.60
N ARG A 69 0.36 -0.14 9.35
CA ARG A 69 0.62 0.43 8.02
C ARG A 69 1.86 -0.19 7.39
N GLN A 70 2.98 -0.22 8.10
CA GLN A 70 4.21 -0.80 7.57
C GLN A 70 4.05 -2.29 7.23
N LEU A 71 3.42 -3.07 8.10
CA LEU A 71 3.14 -4.48 7.86
C LEU A 71 2.25 -4.67 6.62
N ALA A 72 1.22 -3.83 6.48
CA ALA A 72 0.30 -3.87 5.34
C ALA A 72 1.03 -3.56 4.02
N LEU A 73 1.83 -2.49 3.97
CA LEU A 73 2.61 -2.11 2.79
C LEU A 73 3.70 -3.14 2.46
N ALA A 74 4.22 -3.85 3.48
CA ALA A 74 5.16 -4.96 3.30
C ALA A 74 4.49 -6.29 2.89
N GLY A 75 3.18 -6.32 2.64
CA GLY A 75 2.45 -7.54 2.25
C GLY A 75 2.17 -8.51 3.41
N ARG A 76 2.50 -8.15 4.66
CA ARG A 76 2.27 -8.98 5.86
C ARG A 76 0.86 -8.74 6.41
N TYR A 77 -0.14 -9.00 5.58
CA TYR A 77 -1.53 -8.59 5.83
C TYR A 77 -2.14 -9.15 7.11
N ASP A 78 -1.94 -10.45 7.43
CA ASP A 78 -2.47 -11.04 8.67
C ASP A 78 -1.87 -10.38 9.92
N GLU A 79 -0.59 -10.02 9.86
CA GLU A 79 0.09 -9.34 10.95
C GLU A 79 -0.39 -7.90 11.09
N ALA A 80 -0.59 -7.21 9.96
CA ALA A 80 -1.18 -5.87 9.93
C ALA A 80 -2.57 -5.87 10.58
N ILE A 81 -3.44 -6.79 10.17
CA ILE A 81 -4.80 -6.93 10.74
C ILE A 81 -4.72 -7.19 12.24
N THR A 82 -3.85 -8.12 12.67
CA THR A 82 -3.66 -8.44 14.09
C THR A 82 -3.26 -7.21 14.89
N VAL A 83 -2.23 -6.47 14.44
CA VAL A 83 -1.71 -5.28 15.14
C VAL A 83 -2.74 -4.15 15.15
N LEU A 84 -3.34 -3.83 14.00
CA LEU A 84 -4.33 -2.75 13.88
C LEU A 84 -5.59 -3.02 14.72
N SER A 85 -5.98 -4.30 14.85
CA SER A 85 -7.13 -4.71 15.66
C SER A 85 -6.90 -4.52 17.16
N LEU A 86 -5.67 -4.26 17.63
CA LEU A 86 -5.38 -3.98 19.03
C LEU A 86 -5.71 -2.53 19.43
N ALA A 87 -5.90 -1.62 18.48
CA ALA A 87 -6.11 -0.20 18.77
C ALA A 87 -7.34 0.03 19.65
N GLU A 88 -7.26 0.94 20.61
CA GLU A 88 -8.39 1.27 21.48
C GLU A 88 -9.46 2.06 20.72
N ASN A 89 -9.03 3.08 19.96
CA ASN A 89 -9.92 3.84 19.10
C ASN A 89 -10.24 3.07 17.80
N LYS A 90 -11.33 2.30 17.83
CA LYS A 90 -11.83 1.56 16.67
C LYS A 90 -12.34 2.46 15.53
N ALA A 91 -12.59 3.74 15.80
CA ALA A 91 -13.09 4.69 14.82
C ALA A 91 -11.97 5.55 14.20
N ASP A 92 -10.70 5.30 14.50
CA ASP A 92 -9.59 6.01 13.87
C ASP A 92 -9.56 5.72 12.36
N PRO A 93 -9.80 6.72 11.49
CA PRO A 93 -9.90 6.51 10.06
C PRO A 93 -8.57 5.99 9.45
N ARG A 94 -7.43 6.28 10.07
CA ARG A 94 -6.11 5.81 9.62
C ARG A 94 -5.96 4.30 9.88
N ILE A 95 -6.47 3.80 11.01
CA ILE A 95 -6.48 2.37 11.33
C ILE A 95 -7.48 1.63 10.44
N LEU A 96 -8.69 2.17 10.31
CA LEU A 96 -9.73 1.63 9.43
C LEU A 96 -9.23 1.55 7.97
N ASN A 97 -8.52 2.57 7.48
CA ASN A 97 -7.90 2.57 6.15
C ASN A 97 -7.00 1.34 5.93
N TYR A 98 -6.04 1.07 6.83
CA TYR A 98 -5.12 -0.04 6.64
C TYR A 98 -5.71 -1.41 6.98
N LEU A 99 -6.75 -1.49 7.83
CA LEU A 99 -7.58 -2.70 7.94
C LEU A 99 -8.26 -2.98 6.59
N GLY A 100 -8.88 -1.97 5.99
CA GLY A 100 -9.50 -2.07 4.67
C GLY A 100 -8.51 -2.54 3.60
N TYR A 101 -7.33 -1.91 3.58
CA TYR A 101 -6.23 -2.26 2.67
C TYR A 101 -5.78 -3.71 2.83
N ALA A 102 -5.49 -4.15 4.05
CA ALA A 102 -5.02 -5.51 4.31
C ALA A 102 -6.08 -6.55 3.91
N HIS A 103 -7.35 -6.33 4.26
CA HIS A 103 -8.44 -7.23 3.86
C HIS A 103 -8.63 -7.28 2.35
N ARG A 104 -8.64 -6.14 1.66
CA ARG A 104 -8.75 -6.07 0.20
C ARG A 104 -7.61 -6.81 -0.50
N LYS A 105 -6.37 -6.57 -0.08
CA LYS A 105 -5.19 -7.26 -0.66
C LYS A 105 -5.19 -8.77 -0.41
N GLN A 106 -5.88 -9.26 0.61
CA GLN A 106 -6.13 -10.69 0.83
C GLN A 106 -7.29 -11.27 -0.02
N GLY A 107 -7.91 -10.47 -0.89
CA GLY A 107 -9.07 -10.88 -1.67
C GLY A 107 -10.40 -10.82 -0.90
N ARG A 108 -10.39 -10.36 0.36
CA ARG A 108 -11.60 -10.14 1.17
C ARG A 108 -12.19 -8.75 0.86
N ILE A 109 -12.49 -8.52 -0.43
CA ILE A 109 -12.78 -7.19 -0.98
C ILE A 109 -13.96 -6.51 -0.25
N LEU A 110 -15.06 -7.25 -0.03
CA LEU A 110 -16.25 -6.71 0.66
C LEU A 110 -15.97 -6.30 2.12
N VAL A 111 -15.09 -7.01 2.82
CA VAL A 111 -14.66 -6.62 4.17
C VAL A 111 -13.83 -5.35 4.10
N GLY A 112 -12.95 -5.24 3.10
CA GLY A 112 -12.17 -4.03 2.85
C GLY A 112 -13.04 -2.80 2.61
N LEU A 113 -14.08 -2.95 1.77
CA LEU A 113 -15.07 -1.90 1.50
C LEU A 113 -15.78 -1.42 2.77
N GLY A 114 -16.17 -2.33 3.67
CA GLY A 114 -16.80 -1.96 4.94
C GLY A 114 -15.91 -1.03 5.77
N TYR A 115 -14.64 -1.40 5.94
CA TYR A 115 -13.67 -0.56 6.66
C TYR A 115 -13.44 0.80 6.00
N TYR A 116 -13.37 0.87 4.67
CA TYR A 116 -13.25 2.16 3.98
C TYR A 116 -14.48 3.04 4.18
N GLN A 117 -15.67 2.46 4.16
CA GLN A 117 -16.91 3.20 4.41
C GLN A 117 -16.97 3.73 5.84
N GLU A 118 -16.53 2.95 6.83
CA GLU A 118 -16.39 3.40 8.21
C GLU A 118 -15.36 4.52 8.34
N ALA A 119 -14.21 4.39 7.67
CA ALA A 119 -13.17 5.43 7.66
C ALA A 119 -13.70 6.74 7.08
N LEU A 120 -14.45 6.71 5.97
CA LEU A 120 -15.08 7.90 5.38
C LEU A 120 -16.26 8.44 6.21
N THR A 121 -16.84 7.63 7.10
CA THR A 121 -17.82 8.13 8.07
C THR A 121 -17.14 8.98 9.14
N ALA A 122 -15.93 8.58 9.56
CA ALA A 122 -15.13 9.32 10.54
C ALA A 122 -14.43 10.55 9.92
N ASP A 123 -13.91 10.42 8.70
CA ASP A 123 -13.27 11.49 7.95
C ASP A 123 -13.70 11.47 6.46
N PRO A 124 -14.74 12.24 6.09
CA PRO A 124 -15.21 12.32 4.71
C PRO A 124 -14.18 12.86 3.71
N ASP A 125 -13.13 13.54 4.17
CA ASP A 125 -12.15 14.21 3.33
C ASP A 125 -10.87 13.40 3.13
N TYR A 126 -10.83 12.18 3.65
CA TYR A 126 -9.67 11.30 3.54
C TYR A 126 -9.49 10.74 2.12
N THR A 127 -8.76 11.47 1.28
CA THR A 127 -8.51 11.16 -0.14
C THR A 127 -7.88 9.78 -0.35
N GLN A 128 -6.94 9.37 0.51
CA GLN A 128 -6.30 8.05 0.41
C GLN A 128 -7.32 6.90 0.58
N VAL A 129 -8.31 7.05 1.46
CA VAL A 129 -9.35 6.03 1.63
C VAL A 129 -10.23 5.97 0.38
N ARG A 130 -10.56 7.13 -0.21
CA ARG A 130 -11.35 7.20 -1.45
C ARG A 130 -10.62 6.54 -2.62
N GLU A 131 -9.32 6.74 -2.73
CA GLU A 131 -8.47 6.08 -3.73
C GLU A 131 -8.61 4.56 -3.60
N TYR A 132 -8.32 4.01 -2.41
CA TYR A 132 -8.41 2.56 -2.18
C TYR A 132 -9.82 1.99 -2.29
N LEU A 133 -10.84 2.78 -1.94
CA LEU A 133 -12.25 2.44 -2.18
C LEU A 133 -12.53 2.32 -3.70
N GLY A 134 -12.02 3.27 -4.49
CA GLY A 134 -12.09 3.21 -5.95
C GLY A 134 -11.39 1.98 -6.52
N GLU A 135 -10.18 1.65 -6.03
CA GLU A 135 -9.50 0.42 -6.42
C GLU A 135 -10.28 -0.85 -6.08
N ALA A 136 -10.94 -0.88 -4.91
CA ALA A 136 -11.78 -1.99 -4.49
C ALA A 136 -12.97 -2.18 -5.44
N HIS A 137 -13.61 -1.09 -5.87
CA HIS A 137 -14.67 -1.13 -6.87
C HIS A 137 -14.18 -1.66 -8.22
N LEU A 138 -12.98 -1.28 -8.67
CA LEU A 138 -12.38 -1.86 -9.89
C LEU A 138 -12.17 -3.37 -9.77
N GLN A 139 -11.77 -3.88 -8.60
CA GLN A 139 -11.63 -5.32 -8.39
C GLN A 139 -12.98 -6.07 -8.46
N LEU A 140 -14.09 -5.40 -8.16
CA LEU A 140 -15.45 -5.93 -8.34
C LEU A 140 -16.00 -5.71 -9.76
N GLY A 141 -15.25 -5.00 -10.62
CA GLY A 141 -15.67 -4.63 -11.96
C GLY A 141 -16.63 -3.43 -12.03
N ASP A 142 -16.81 -2.72 -10.91
CA ASP A 142 -17.65 -1.54 -10.84
C ASP A 142 -16.84 -0.27 -11.17
N VAL A 143 -16.66 -0.04 -12.47
CA VAL A 143 -15.93 1.14 -12.97
C VAL A 143 -16.69 2.43 -12.67
N ALA A 144 -18.02 2.39 -12.57
CA ALA A 144 -18.83 3.57 -12.29
C ALA A 144 -18.57 4.08 -10.87
N ALA A 145 -18.61 3.19 -9.87
CA ALA A 145 -18.30 3.55 -8.49
C ALA A 145 -16.83 3.98 -8.31
N ALA A 146 -15.90 3.38 -9.04
CA ALA A 146 -14.50 3.84 -9.04
C ALA A 146 -14.36 5.29 -9.55
N ARG A 147 -15.07 5.65 -10.63
CA ARG A 147 -15.10 7.02 -11.17
C ARG A 147 -15.79 8.01 -10.23
N GLU A 148 -16.79 7.58 -9.49
CA GLU A 148 -17.40 8.40 -8.44
C GLU A 148 -16.37 8.78 -7.37
N GLN A 149 -15.59 7.81 -6.88
CA GLN A 149 -14.53 8.11 -5.92
C GLN A 149 -13.45 9.03 -6.50
N LEU A 150 -13.08 8.85 -7.78
CA LEU A 150 -12.14 9.77 -8.44
C LEU A 150 -12.66 11.20 -8.47
N SER A 151 -13.95 11.41 -8.78
CA SER A 151 -14.59 12.73 -8.75
C SER A 151 -14.60 13.32 -7.34
N GLU A 152 -14.84 12.49 -6.32
CA GLU A 152 -14.78 12.92 -4.92
C GLU A 152 -13.36 13.32 -4.49
N ILE A 153 -12.32 12.64 -4.97
CA ILE A 153 -10.91 13.04 -4.74
C ILE A 153 -10.63 14.38 -5.44
N GLU A 154 -11.05 14.53 -6.70
CA GLU A 154 -10.86 15.76 -7.47
C GLU A 154 -11.46 16.98 -6.77
N LYS A 155 -12.66 16.85 -6.20
CA LYS A 155 -13.32 17.93 -5.44
C LYS A 155 -12.52 18.37 -4.20
N ARG A 156 -11.71 17.49 -3.63
CA ARG A 156 -10.99 17.71 -2.37
C ARG A 156 -9.57 18.23 -2.57
N CYS A 157 -8.83 17.64 -3.50
CA CYS A 157 -7.42 17.98 -3.73
C CYS A 157 -7.08 18.36 -5.18
N GLY A 158 -8.08 18.41 -6.07
CA GLY A 158 -7.89 18.66 -7.49
C GLY A 158 -7.27 17.46 -8.21
N THR A 159 -6.85 17.68 -9.45
CA THR A 159 -6.25 16.63 -10.29
C THR A 159 -4.73 16.47 -10.07
N GLY A 160 -4.14 17.33 -9.25
CA GLY A 160 -2.69 17.38 -9.01
C GLY A 160 -2.22 16.57 -7.80
N CYS A 161 -3.12 16.02 -6.98
CA CYS A 161 -2.75 15.17 -5.86
C CYS A 161 -2.44 13.73 -6.31
N GLU A 162 -1.62 13.04 -5.50
CA GLU A 162 -1.18 11.66 -5.74
C GLU A 162 -2.37 10.72 -5.90
N GLU A 163 -3.35 10.82 -5.00
CA GLU A 163 -4.51 9.93 -4.97
C GLU A 163 -5.38 10.03 -6.24
N TYR A 164 -5.51 11.24 -6.80
CA TYR A 164 -6.22 11.43 -8.07
C TYR A 164 -5.44 10.78 -9.21
N ALA A 165 -4.14 11.07 -9.29
CA ALA A 165 -3.28 10.55 -10.35
C ALA A 165 -3.25 9.01 -10.34
N GLU A 166 -3.13 8.40 -9.16
CA GLU A 166 -3.07 6.94 -8.99
C GLU A 166 -4.39 6.28 -9.37
N LEU A 167 -5.54 6.73 -8.82
CA LEU A 167 -6.82 6.11 -9.14
C LEU A 167 -7.21 6.34 -10.61
N SER A 168 -6.92 7.52 -11.17
CA SER A 168 -7.17 7.81 -12.60
C SER A 168 -6.41 6.84 -13.49
N ALA A 169 -5.11 6.64 -13.24
CA ALA A 169 -4.30 5.70 -14.00
C ALA A 169 -4.79 4.25 -13.90
N GLN A 170 -5.25 3.83 -12.72
CA GLN A 170 -5.80 2.49 -12.49
C GLN A 170 -7.12 2.27 -13.24
N ILE A 171 -8.02 3.26 -13.24
CA ILE A 171 -9.27 3.22 -13.99
C ILE A 171 -8.98 3.08 -15.50
N ASP A 172 -8.06 3.89 -16.03
CA ASP A 172 -7.70 3.85 -17.45
C ASP A 172 -7.09 2.51 -17.86
N ALA A 173 -6.18 1.99 -17.04
CA ALA A 173 -5.57 0.68 -17.25
C ALA A 173 -6.63 -0.44 -17.23
N TYR A 174 -7.57 -0.40 -16.27
CA TYR A 174 -8.64 -1.38 -16.16
C TYR A 174 -9.55 -1.38 -17.40
N VAL A 175 -9.99 -0.21 -17.84
CA VAL A 175 -10.86 -0.06 -19.02
C VAL A 175 -10.17 -0.58 -20.28
N LYS A 176 -8.89 -0.23 -20.48
CA LYS A 176 -8.11 -0.71 -21.62
C LYS A 176 -7.91 -2.23 -21.62
N ALA A 177 -7.81 -2.85 -20.45
CA ALA A 177 -7.65 -4.31 -20.36
C ALA A 177 -8.95 -5.10 -20.58
N LYS A 178 -10.12 -4.43 -20.54
CA LYS A 178 -11.44 -5.07 -20.63
C LYS A 178 -12.24 -4.69 -21.89
N GLY A 179 -11.82 -3.64 -22.60
CA GLY A 179 -12.35 -3.26 -23.91
C GLY A 179 -11.57 -3.92 -25.04
#